data_AF-A0AAD9QUC7-F1
#
_entry.id   AF-A0AAD9QUC7-F1
#
_cell.length_a   1.000
_cell.length_b   1.000
_cell.length_c   1.000
_cell.angle_alpha   90.00
_cell.angle_beta   90.00
_cell.angle_gamma   90.00
#
_symmetry.space_group_name_H-M   'P 1'
#
loop_
_entity.id
_entity.type
_entity.pdbx_description
1 polymer ?
#
loop_
_entity_poly.entity_id
_entity_poly.type
_entity_poly.pdbx_seq_one_letter_code
_entity_poly.pdbx_strand_id
1 'polypeptide(L)'
;MARSTVLLLFLFIICSIDFSLGRPSGKLRIKRQSPQNSALASLMHFSNKLADLERLVTSYDQKIKRQAIQINHLTAQVDSKADRSQIDAMATLLNSKISTVKGEIKTKELVIERNQNQLRNLQADMTEVRIEYNQLLADTTEILNRFDGISVNCRNLKTGWEPKGNGPIMYLERQWVRCHQNEFMQSFVLNLASNYEGDNVRYVYRCCNVDV
;
A
#
# COMPACT_ATOMS: atom_id res chain seq x y z
N MET A 1 -6.63 -45.80 7.25
CA MET A 1 -5.92 -46.43 8.39
C MET A 1 -6.88 -46.42 9.57
N ALA A 2 -7.77 -47.40 9.67
CA ALA A 2 -7.55 -48.71 10.29
C ALA A 2 -7.38 -48.64 11.82
N ARG A 3 -8.50 -48.94 12.50
CA ARG A 3 -8.62 -49.67 13.79
C ARG A 3 -8.30 -48.92 15.09
N SER A 4 -9.29 -48.15 15.55
CA SER A 4 -9.55 -47.95 16.99
C SER A 4 -10.52 -49.05 17.46
N THR A 5 -9.99 -50.24 17.74
CA THR A 5 -10.78 -51.42 18.16
C THR A 5 -10.04 -52.25 19.23
N VAL A 6 -9.57 -51.61 20.31
CA VAL A 6 -8.85 -52.34 21.40
C VAL A 6 -9.28 -51.94 22.83
N LEU A 7 -10.31 -51.11 23.03
CA LEU A 7 -10.67 -50.66 24.39
C LEU A 7 -12.13 -50.89 24.80
N LEU A 8 -12.78 -51.90 24.21
CA LEU A 8 -14.16 -52.31 24.53
C LEU A 8 -14.32 -53.84 24.70
N LEU A 9 -13.27 -54.54 25.14
CA LEU A 9 -13.30 -55.98 25.42
C LEU A 9 -12.49 -56.39 26.67
N PHE A 10 -12.66 -55.69 27.79
CA PHE A 10 -12.19 -56.16 29.11
C PHE A 10 -13.16 -55.77 30.24
N LEU A 11 -14.47 -55.91 29.99
CA LEU A 11 -15.53 -55.62 30.97
C LEU A 11 -16.58 -56.73 31.14
N PHE A 12 -16.28 -57.98 30.77
CA PHE A 12 -17.12 -59.13 31.09
C PHE A 12 -16.28 -60.39 31.33
N ILE A 13 -15.66 -60.49 32.52
CA ILE A 13 -15.47 -61.78 33.20
C ILE A 13 -16.03 -61.60 34.62
N ILE A 14 -17.35 -61.79 34.67
CA ILE A 14 -18.16 -62.09 35.83
C ILE A 14 -17.58 -63.37 36.46
N CYS A 15 -17.22 -63.32 37.74
CA CYS A 15 -17.97 -64.01 38.79
C CYS A 15 -18.23 -65.51 38.49
N SER A 16 -17.26 -66.33 38.87
CA SER A 16 -17.46 -67.71 39.35
C SER A 16 -16.90 -67.71 40.76
N ILE A 17 -17.70 -67.54 41.82
CA ILE A 17 -18.46 -68.60 42.49
C ILE A 17 -17.68 -69.91 42.52
N ASP A 18 -16.86 -70.09 43.56
CA ASP A 18 -16.60 -71.38 44.21
C ASP A 18 -16.35 -71.12 45.70
N PHE A 19 -17.42 -70.72 46.37
CA PHE A 19 -17.60 -70.96 47.80
C PHE A 19 -18.46 -72.21 47.90
N SER A 20 -17.84 -73.36 48.18
CA SER A 20 -18.57 -74.53 48.65
C SER A 20 -17.79 -75.37 49.65
N LEU A 21 -18.27 -75.25 50.90
CA LEU A 21 -18.52 -76.31 51.87
C LEU A 21 -17.38 -77.28 52.22
N GLY A 22 -16.59 -76.89 53.23
CA GLY A 22 -16.07 -77.84 54.21
C GLY A 22 -17.03 -78.00 55.40
N ARG A 23 -17.43 -79.24 55.73
CA ARG A 23 -17.88 -79.71 57.06
C ARG A 23 -18.26 -81.21 57.02
N PRO A 24 -18.36 -81.94 58.18
CA PRO A 24 -18.03 -81.53 59.56
C PRO A 24 -17.26 -82.56 60.43
N SER A 25 -16.72 -82.04 61.55
CA SER A 25 -16.73 -82.53 62.94
C SER A 25 -16.42 -84.02 63.26
N GLY A 26 -15.61 -84.40 64.24
CA GLY A 26 -15.07 -83.74 65.42
C GLY A 26 -14.87 -84.79 66.55
N LYS A 27 -13.99 -84.52 67.52
CA LYS A 27 -14.12 -84.83 68.96
C LYS A 27 -12.84 -84.33 69.67
N LEU A 28 -12.88 -83.08 70.11
CA LEU A 28 -12.10 -82.64 71.27
C LEU A 28 -13.09 -82.12 72.32
N ARG A 29 -13.08 -82.82 73.45
CA ARG A 29 -13.96 -82.65 74.60
C ARG A 29 -13.41 -81.50 75.45
N ILE A 30 -14.10 -80.35 75.45
CA ILE A 30 -13.99 -79.36 76.53
C ILE A 30 -15.38 -79.15 77.12
N LYS A 31 -15.44 -79.41 78.43
CA LYS A 31 -16.60 -79.35 79.31
C LYS A 31 -16.72 -77.93 79.86
N ARG A 32 -17.83 -77.21 79.59
CA ARG A 32 -18.49 -76.30 80.56
C ARG A 32 -19.83 -75.72 80.05
N GLN A 33 -20.88 -76.17 80.74
CA GLN A 33 -22.18 -75.56 81.12
C GLN A 33 -22.73 -74.27 80.45
N SER A 34 -23.93 -74.44 79.85
CA SER A 34 -25.24 -73.85 80.20
C SER A 34 -25.58 -72.35 79.89
N PRO A 35 -26.88 -72.00 79.71
CA PRO A 35 -27.41 -71.19 78.60
C PRO A 35 -27.99 -69.81 78.98
N GLN A 36 -28.14 -68.86 78.02
CA GLN A 36 -29.20 -67.83 77.97
C GLN A 36 -29.50 -67.35 76.53
N ASN A 37 -30.79 -67.26 76.16
CA ASN A 37 -31.32 -67.20 74.79
C ASN A 37 -31.97 -65.85 74.41
N SER A 38 -31.93 -65.61 73.09
CA SER A 38 -32.70 -64.73 72.19
C SER A 38 -32.39 -63.21 72.14
N ALA A 39 -32.66 -62.41 73.16
CA ALA A 39 -32.56 -60.94 73.04
C ALA A 39 -31.12 -60.45 72.77
N LEU A 40 -30.14 -61.05 73.44
CA LEU A 40 -28.71 -60.75 73.28
C LEU A 40 -28.20 -61.09 71.87
N ALA A 41 -28.70 -62.19 71.28
CA ALA A 41 -28.31 -62.62 69.94
C ALA A 41 -28.87 -61.69 68.85
N SER A 42 -30.12 -61.22 69.00
CA SER A 42 -30.71 -60.21 68.11
C SER A 42 -29.99 -58.87 68.21
N LEU A 43 -29.60 -58.43 69.42
CA LEU A 43 -28.81 -57.21 69.62
C LEU A 43 -27.41 -57.31 69.00
N MET A 44 -26.72 -58.46 69.16
CA MET A 44 -25.46 -58.73 68.47
C MET A 44 -25.60 -58.65 66.95
N HIS A 45 -26.69 -59.19 66.40
CA HIS A 45 -26.96 -59.12 64.97
C HIS A 45 -27.24 -57.68 64.48
N PHE A 46 -28.01 -56.88 65.22
CA PHE A 46 -28.22 -55.46 64.90
C PHE A 46 -26.92 -54.65 65.00
N SER A 47 -26.10 -54.90 66.02
CA SER A 47 -24.77 -54.28 66.17
C SER A 47 -23.88 -54.58 64.96
N ASN A 48 -23.88 -55.82 64.48
CA ASN A 48 -23.12 -56.19 63.29
C ASN A 48 -23.65 -55.50 62.03
N LYS A 49 -24.98 -55.40 61.85
CA LYS A 49 -25.58 -54.65 60.73
C LYS A 49 -25.27 -53.15 60.78
N LEU A 50 -25.26 -52.54 61.96
CA LEU A 50 -24.88 -51.13 62.11
C LEU A 50 -23.40 -50.92 61.75
N ALA A 51 -22.51 -51.81 62.18
CA ALA A 51 -21.11 -51.78 61.78
C ALA A 51 -20.92 -51.96 60.26
N ASP A 52 -21.73 -52.80 59.62
CA ASP A 52 -21.70 -52.97 58.16
C ASP A 52 -22.22 -51.73 57.42
N LEU A 53 -23.28 -51.10 57.93
CA LEU A 53 -23.78 -49.83 57.40
C LEU A 53 -22.76 -48.70 57.57
N GLU A 54 -22.07 -48.63 58.70
CA GLU A 54 -21.01 -47.64 58.94
C GLU A 54 -19.85 -47.81 57.95
N ARG A 55 -19.41 -49.05 57.70
CA ARG A 55 -18.41 -49.36 56.67
C ARG A 55 -18.90 -48.98 55.28
N LEU A 56 -20.16 -49.23 54.98
CA LEU A 56 -20.77 -48.91 53.68
C LEU A 56 -20.84 -47.38 53.47
N VAL A 57 -21.28 -46.63 54.48
CA VAL A 57 -21.30 -45.16 54.46
C VAL A 57 -19.89 -44.61 54.28
N THR A 58 -18.90 -45.16 54.98
CA THR A 58 -17.49 -44.77 54.83
C THR A 58 -16.97 -45.06 53.42
N SER A 59 -17.35 -46.20 52.84
CA SER A 59 -17.00 -46.55 51.45
C SER A 59 -17.63 -45.58 50.44
N TYR A 60 -18.90 -45.22 50.64
CA TYR A 60 -19.57 -44.25 49.78
C TYR A 60 -19.00 -42.83 49.94
N ASP A 61 -18.66 -42.39 51.15
CA ASP A 61 -18.00 -41.10 51.38
C ASP A 61 -16.65 -41.02 50.64
N GLN A 62 -15.86 -42.10 50.69
CA GLN A 62 -14.61 -42.18 49.92
C GLN A 62 -14.86 -42.15 48.40
N LYS A 63 -15.91 -42.82 47.91
CA LYS A 63 -16.29 -42.77 46.49
C LYS A 63 -16.72 -41.37 46.06
N ILE A 64 -17.55 -40.70 46.86
CA ILE A 64 -18.01 -39.32 46.62
C ILE A 64 -16.83 -38.36 46.58
N LYS A 65 -15.90 -38.48 47.52
CA LYS A 65 -14.66 -37.66 47.53
C LYS A 65 -13.84 -37.87 46.27
N ARG A 66 -13.66 -39.12 45.81
CA ARG A 66 -12.95 -39.41 44.56
C ARG A 66 -13.67 -38.84 43.34
N GLN A 67 -14.99 -38.95 43.30
CA GLN A 67 -15.79 -38.40 42.21
C GLN A 67 -15.75 -36.87 42.18
N ALA A 68 -15.79 -36.19 43.32
CA ALA A 68 -15.65 -34.73 43.41
C ALA A 68 -14.30 -34.25 42.84
N ILE A 69 -13.22 -34.98 43.11
CA ILE A 69 -11.89 -34.69 42.54
C ILE A 69 -11.92 -34.88 41.01
N GLN A 70 -12.52 -35.97 40.52
CA GLN A 70 -12.63 -36.22 39.09
C GLN A 70 -13.46 -35.15 38.37
N ILE A 71 -14.59 -34.74 38.97
CA ILE A 71 -15.45 -33.68 38.44
C ILE A 71 -14.68 -32.37 38.36
N ASN A 72 -13.99 -31.95 39.43
CA ASN A 72 -13.19 -30.73 39.42
C ASN A 72 -12.10 -30.76 38.34
N HIS A 73 -11.44 -31.91 38.17
CA HIS A 73 -10.44 -32.10 37.13
C HIS A 73 -11.05 -32.02 35.71
N LEU A 74 -12.21 -32.63 35.49
CA LEU A 74 -12.94 -32.58 34.21
C LEU A 74 -13.42 -31.15 33.90
N THR A 75 -13.90 -30.41 34.89
CA THR A 75 -14.32 -29.00 34.73
C THR A 75 -13.15 -28.15 34.22
N ALA A 76 -11.97 -28.25 34.84
CA ALA A 76 -10.77 -27.53 34.38
C ALA A 76 -10.33 -27.94 32.96
N GLN A 77 -10.49 -29.22 32.59
CA GLN A 77 -10.22 -29.69 31.23
C GLN A 77 -11.23 -29.16 30.19
N VAL A 78 -12.46 -28.87 30.58
CA VAL A 78 -13.48 -28.29 29.70
C VAL A 78 -13.24 -26.79 29.52
N ASP A 79 -12.92 -26.06 30.58
CA ASP A 79 -12.62 -24.62 30.51
C ASP A 79 -11.42 -24.34 29.58
N SER A 80 -10.36 -25.13 29.69
CA SER A 80 -9.19 -25.03 28.80
C SER A 80 -9.46 -25.38 27.32
N LYS A 81 -10.54 -26.12 27.02
CA LYS A 81 -10.97 -26.37 25.62
C LYS A 81 -11.73 -25.18 25.04
N ALA A 82 -12.47 -24.42 25.85
CA ALA A 82 -13.13 -23.20 25.40
C ALA A 82 -12.09 -22.16 24.93
N ASP A 83 -10.97 -22.02 25.64
CA ASP A 83 -9.85 -21.16 25.24
C ASP A 83 -9.20 -21.59 23.91
N ARG A 84 -9.09 -22.91 23.64
CA ARG A 84 -8.59 -23.41 22.34
C ARG A 84 -9.46 -22.98 21.17
N SER A 85 -10.78 -22.96 21.33
CA SER A 85 -11.69 -22.51 20.26
C SER A 85 -11.49 -21.04 19.89
N GLN A 86 -11.20 -20.19 20.89
CA GLN A 86 -10.87 -18.79 20.67
C GLN A 86 -9.52 -18.64 19.96
N ILE A 87 -8.52 -19.44 20.34
CA ILE A 87 -7.21 -19.48 19.69
C ILE A 87 -7.35 -19.91 18.21
N ASP A 88 -8.16 -20.93 17.91
CA ASP A 88 -8.40 -21.39 16.53
C ASP A 88 -9.10 -20.33 15.68
N ALA A 89 -10.07 -19.61 16.26
CA ALA A 89 -10.73 -18.49 15.61
C ALA A 89 -9.74 -17.34 15.32
N MET A 90 -8.86 -17.02 16.28
CA MET A 90 -7.80 -16.02 16.09
C MET A 90 -6.80 -16.44 15.02
N ALA A 91 -6.39 -17.72 14.98
CA ALA A 91 -5.49 -18.24 13.95
C ALA A 91 -6.13 -18.14 12.55
N THR A 92 -7.42 -18.45 12.44
CA THR A 92 -8.17 -18.31 11.18
C THR A 92 -8.27 -16.86 10.73
N LEU A 93 -8.60 -15.95 11.66
CA LEU A 93 -8.66 -14.51 11.38
C LEU A 93 -7.29 -13.96 10.98
N LEU A 94 -6.22 -14.38 11.66
CA LEU A 94 -4.86 -13.98 11.36
C LEU A 94 -4.45 -14.43 9.95
N ASN A 95 -4.73 -15.69 9.60
CA ASN A 95 -4.46 -16.21 8.26
C ASN A 95 -5.24 -15.46 7.17
N SER A 96 -6.51 -15.12 7.43
CA SER A 96 -7.30 -14.26 6.53
C SER A 96 -6.64 -12.89 6.34
N LYS A 97 -6.25 -12.22 7.43
CA LYS A 97 -5.59 -10.91 7.35
C LYS A 97 -4.24 -10.97 6.62
N ILE A 98 -3.45 -12.02 6.86
CA ILE A 98 -2.18 -12.25 6.14
C ILE A 98 -2.44 -12.39 4.63
N SER A 99 -3.47 -13.13 4.24
CA SER A 99 -3.85 -13.28 2.83
C SER A 99 -4.24 -11.95 2.20
N THR A 100 -5.05 -11.14 2.88
CA THR A 100 -5.43 -9.79 2.44
C THR A 100 -4.21 -8.89 2.26
N VAL A 101 -3.36 -8.78 3.28
CA VAL A 101 -2.15 -7.95 3.25
C VAL A 101 -1.20 -8.40 2.14
N LYS A 102 -1.05 -9.72 1.93
CA LYS A 102 -0.24 -10.26 0.82
C LYS A 102 -0.78 -9.83 -0.54
N GLY A 103 -2.10 -9.80 -0.71
CA GLY A 103 -2.75 -9.28 -1.92
C GLY A 103 -2.43 -7.80 -2.14
N GLU A 104 -2.59 -6.98 -1.10
CA GLU A 104 -2.30 -5.54 -1.15
C GLU A 104 -0.83 -5.25 -1.48
N ILE A 105 0.11 -5.99 -0.87
CA ILE A 105 1.54 -5.86 -1.16
C ILE A 105 1.82 -6.13 -2.63
N LYS A 106 1.29 -7.23 -3.19
CA LYS A 106 1.47 -7.57 -4.60
C LYS A 106 0.94 -6.47 -5.53
N THR A 107 -0.23 -5.91 -5.23
CA THR A 107 -0.79 -4.80 -6.01
C THR A 107 0.10 -3.56 -5.91
N LYS A 108 0.61 -3.23 -4.72
CA LYS A 108 1.50 -2.08 -4.54
C LYS A 108 2.85 -2.26 -5.25
N GLU A 109 3.42 -3.46 -5.25
CA GLU A 109 4.64 -3.77 -6.00
C GLU A 109 4.48 -3.48 -7.49
N LEU A 110 3.36 -3.92 -8.09
CA LEU A 110 3.07 -3.64 -9.50
C LEU A 110 2.93 -2.14 -9.79
N VAL A 111 2.33 -1.38 -8.87
CA VAL A 111 2.20 0.07 -9.00
C VAL A 111 3.56 0.76 -8.86
N ILE A 112 4.39 0.32 -7.92
CA ILE A 112 5.77 0.83 -7.75
C ILE A 112 6.57 0.60 -9.04
N GLU A 113 6.50 -0.60 -9.62
CA GLU A 113 7.19 -0.93 -10.86
C GLU A 113 6.71 -0.06 -12.02
N ARG A 114 5.39 0.12 -12.18
CA ARG A 114 4.82 1.03 -13.18
C ARG A 114 5.33 2.46 -13.01
N ASN A 115 5.30 2.97 -11.77
CA ASN A 115 5.73 4.34 -11.48
C ASN A 115 7.23 4.52 -11.72
N GLN A 116 8.06 3.53 -11.36
CA GLN A 116 9.49 3.56 -11.65
C GLN A 116 9.78 3.59 -13.16
N ASN A 117 9.02 2.82 -13.96
CA ASN A 117 9.12 2.89 -15.42
C ASN A 117 8.76 4.27 -15.96
N GLN A 118 7.65 4.86 -15.48
CA GLN A 118 7.24 6.21 -15.88
C GLN A 118 8.29 7.26 -15.52
N LEU A 119 8.88 7.17 -14.32
CA LEU A 119 9.95 8.06 -13.88
C LEU A 119 11.19 7.95 -14.77
N ARG A 120 11.57 6.73 -15.19
CA ARG A 120 12.69 6.53 -16.12
C ARG A 120 12.42 7.17 -17.49
N ASN A 121 11.23 7.00 -18.04
CA ASN A 121 10.87 7.61 -19.31
C ASN A 121 10.89 9.14 -19.21
N LEU A 122 10.28 9.70 -18.15
CA LEU A 122 10.28 11.14 -17.94
C LEU A 122 11.69 11.71 -17.76
N GLN A 123 12.60 10.97 -17.12
CA GLN A 123 14.01 11.37 -17.01
C GLN A 123 14.74 11.37 -18.36
N ALA A 124 14.40 10.43 -19.25
CA ALA A 124 14.94 10.39 -20.61
C ALA A 124 14.45 11.60 -21.42
N ASP A 125 13.13 11.85 -21.43
CA ASP A 125 12.52 13.01 -22.12
C ASP A 125 13.12 14.33 -21.62
N MET A 126 13.28 14.49 -20.30
CA MET A 126 13.92 15.68 -19.71
C MET A 126 15.37 15.88 -20.15
N THR A 127 16.09 14.78 -20.40
CA THR A 127 17.48 14.84 -20.89
C THR A 127 17.52 15.24 -22.35
N GLU A 128 16.59 14.74 -23.16
CA GLU A 128 16.43 15.08 -24.58
C GLU A 128 16.09 16.56 -24.76
N VAL A 129 15.04 17.04 -24.09
CA VAL A 129 14.62 18.45 -24.14
C VAL A 129 15.75 19.39 -23.73
N ARG A 130 16.57 19.00 -22.74
CA ARG A 130 17.74 19.79 -22.33
C ARG A 130 18.79 19.90 -23.45
N ILE A 131 19.03 18.82 -24.18
CA ILE A 131 19.97 18.81 -25.32
C ILE A 131 19.44 19.73 -26.42
N GLU A 132 18.15 19.61 -26.76
CA GLU A 132 17.50 20.46 -27.75
C GLU A 132 17.57 21.94 -27.38
N TYR A 133 17.29 22.28 -26.11
CA TYR A 133 17.38 23.65 -25.63
C TYR A 133 18.79 24.23 -25.75
N ASN A 134 19.80 23.45 -25.36
CA ASN A 134 21.20 23.88 -25.47
C ASN A 134 21.62 24.09 -26.93
N GLN A 135 21.14 23.23 -27.83
CA GLN A 135 21.38 23.38 -29.26
C GLN A 135 20.70 24.65 -29.79
N LEU A 136 19.44 24.87 -29.45
CA LEU A 136 18.68 26.05 -29.86
C LEU A 136 19.35 27.35 -29.36
N LEU A 137 19.88 27.34 -28.14
CA LEU A 137 20.61 28.47 -27.58
C LEU A 137 21.91 28.75 -28.37
N ALA A 138 22.64 27.72 -28.76
CA ALA A 138 23.83 27.84 -29.60
C ALA A 138 23.48 28.40 -30.98
N ASP A 139 22.45 27.85 -31.63
CA ASP A 139 21.97 28.31 -32.94
C ASP A 139 21.51 29.78 -32.89
N THR A 140 20.79 30.16 -31.83
CA THR A 140 20.36 31.55 -31.61
C THR A 140 21.55 32.49 -31.46
N THR A 141 22.57 32.06 -30.72
CA THR A 141 23.80 32.84 -30.51
C THR A 141 24.56 33.02 -31.82
N GLU A 142 24.65 31.96 -32.64
CA GLU A 142 25.25 32.04 -33.98
C GLU A 142 24.51 33.05 -34.87
N ILE A 143 23.17 32.99 -34.88
CA ILE A 143 22.35 33.94 -35.64
C ILE A 143 22.60 35.37 -35.16
N LEU A 144 22.58 35.61 -33.84
CA LEU A 144 22.85 36.95 -33.29
C LEU A 144 24.23 37.45 -33.69
N ASN A 145 25.26 36.61 -33.62
CA ASN A 145 26.62 36.96 -34.03
C ASN A 145 26.72 37.31 -35.53
N ARG A 146 25.89 36.70 -36.39
CA ARG A 146 25.82 37.07 -37.82
C ARG A 146 25.25 38.47 -38.05
N PHE A 147 24.49 39.01 -37.10
CA PHE A 147 23.92 40.35 -37.17
C PHE A 147 24.72 41.38 -36.35
N ASP A 148 25.65 40.97 -35.47
CA ASP A 148 26.40 41.85 -34.57
C ASP A 148 27.33 42.84 -35.28
N GLY A 149 27.70 42.58 -36.54
CA GLY A 149 28.48 43.49 -37.38
C GLY A 149 27.64 44.36 -38.33
N ILE A 150 26.35 44.06 -38.49
CA ILE A 150 25.52 44.73 -39.48
C ILE A 150 24.88 45.97 -38.86
N SER A 151 25.39 47.14 -39.21
CA SER A 151 24.77 48.41 -38.84
C SER A 151 24.33 49.18 -40.09
N VAL A 152 23.19 49.86 -40.00
CA VAL A 152 22.69 50.69 -41.10
C VAL A 152 22.80 52.14 -40.71
N ASN A 153 23.75 52.83 -41.33
CA ASN A 153 23.95 54.26 -41.14
C ASN A 153 23.18 55.03 -42.21
N CYS A 154 22.51 56.11 -41.81
CA CYS A 154 21.63 56.86 -42.69
C CYS A 154 21.78 58.36 -42.53
N ARG A 155 21.64 59.09 -43.64
CA ARG A 155 21.61 60.55 -43.70
C ARG A 155 20.35 61.04 -44.41
N ASN A 156 19.70 62.02 -43.80
CA ASN A 156 18.58 62.73 -44.42
C ASN A 156 19.13 63.93 -45.20
N LEU A 157 18.67 64.08 -46.43
CA LEU A 157 19.14 65.08 -47.37
C LEU A 157 17.96 65.80 -48.01
N LYS A 158 18.26 66.98 -48.54
CA LYS A 158 17.31 67.78 -49.30
C LYS A 158 18.04 68.44 -50.45
N THR A 159 17.35 68.55 -51.58
CA THR A 159 17.82 69.40 -52.66
C THR A 159 17.49 70.87 -52.37
N GLY A 160 18.00 71.77 -53.22
CA GLY A 160 17.59 73.17 -53.24
C GLY A 160 16.11 73.32 -53.62
N TRP A 161 15.56 74.48 -53.30
CA TRP A 161 14.24 74.87 -53.80
C TRP A 161 14.36 75.30 -55.26
N GLU A 162 13.59 74.69 -56.15
CA GLU A 162 13.50 75.10 -57.57
C GLU A 162 12.05 75.33 -57.96
N PRO A 163 11.76 76.25 -58.90
CA PRO A 163 10.40 76.52 -59.34
C PRO A 163 9.71 75.27 -59.86
N LYS A 164 8.47 75.01 -59.42
CA LYS A 164 7.62 74.01 -60.05
C LYS A 164 7.20 74.52 -61.43
N GLY A 165 7.26 73.67 -62.45
CA GLY A 165 6.75 74.08 -63.76
C GLY A 165 5.23 74.23 -63.78
N ASN A 166 4.71 74.96 -64.76
CA ASN A 166 3.28 75.20 -64.96
C ASN A 166 2.54 74.00 -65.60
N GLY A 167 2.91 72.78 -65.21
CA GLY A 167 2.28 71.55 -65.67
C GLY A 167 2.29 70.48 -64.58
N PRO A 168 1.55 69.36 -64.77
CA PRO A 168 1.36 68.35 -63.72
C PRO A 168 2.67 67.75 -63.20
N ILE A 169 3.69 67.61 -64.06
CA ILE A 169 5.04 67.19 -63.72
C ILE A 169 6.01 67.92 -64.67
N MET A 170 6.53 69.09 -64.28
CA MET A 170 7.50 69.83 -65.08
C MET A 170 8.68 70.31 -64.21
N TYR A 171 9.90 70.13 -64.71
CA TYR A 171 11.19 70.55 -64.13
C TYR A 171 11.76 69.75 -62.95
N LEU A 172 11.34 68.48 -62.79
CA LEU A 172 11.93 67.58 -61.78
C LEU A 172 13.41 67.25 -62.07
N GLU A 173 13.85 67.39 -63.32
CA GLU A 173 15.23 67.21 -63.75
C GLU A 173 16.19 68.28 -63.20
N ARG A 174 15.67 69.40 -62.70
CA ARG A 174 16.49 70.46 -62.06
C ARG A 174 16.94 70.09 -60.64
N GLN A 175 16.39 69.00 -60.10
CA GLN A 175 16.64 68.56 -58.75
C GLN A 175 17.66 67.41 -58.74
N TRP A 176 18.89 67.71 -58.30
CA TRP A 176 19.98 66.73 -58.28
C TRP A 176 19.96 65.86 -57.01
N VAL A 177 19.28 64.73 -57.09
CA VAL A 177 19.25 63.74 -55.99
C VAL A 177 20.38 62.74 -56.18
N ARG A 178 21.35 62.75 -55.25
CA ARG A 178 22.49 61.84 -55.27
C ARG A 178 22.81 61.32 -53.86
N CYS A 179 22.94 60.00 -53.77
CA CYS A 179 23.62 59.33 -52.67
C CYS A 179 25.12 59.18 -53.01
N HIS A 180 25.97 58.95 -52.01
CA HIS A 180 27.38 58.67 -52.27
C HIS A 180 27.54 57.26 -52.83
N GLN A 181 28.77 56.93 -53.25
CA GLN A 181 29.11 55.57 -53.64
C GLN A 181 28.96 54.63 -52.43
N ASN A 182 28.41 53.43 -52.65
CA ASN A 182 28.05 52.44 -51.62
C ASN A 182 26.91 52.84 -50.67
N GLU A 183 26.17 53.90 -50.97
CA GLU A 183 24.89 54.20 -50.33
C GLU A 183 23.72 53.80 -51.23
N PHE A 184 22.61 53.38 -50.64
CA PHE A 184 21.33 53.16 -51.30
C PHE A 184 20.29 54.19 -50.83
N MET A 185 19.34 54.51 -51.70
CA MET A 185 18.24 55.42 -51.37
C MET A 185 17.13 54.64 -50.68
N GLN A 186 16.79 55.02 -49.45
CA GLN A 186 15.80 54.34 -48.62
C GLN A 186 14.44 55.05 -48.64
N SER A 187 14.41 56.36 -48.83
CA SER A 187 13.17 57.13 -49.05
C SER A 187 13.40 58.32 -49.97
N PHE A 188 12.33 58.73 -50.65
CA PHE A 188 12.33 59.82 -51.62
C PHE A 188 10.95 60.46 -51.66
N VAL A 189 10.87 61.75 -51.31
CA VAL A 189 9.61 62.49 -51.20
C VAL A 189 9.76 63.86 -51.85
N LEU A 190 8.77 64.27 -52.65
CA LEU A 190 8.68 65.62 -53.19
C LEU A 190 7.92 66.51 -52.21
N ASN A 191 8.55 67.59 -51.76
CA ASN A 191 7.91 68.62 -50.96
C ASN A 191 7.60 69.84 -51.83
N LEU A 192 6.36 70.31 -51.75
CA LEU A 192 5.92 71.58 -52.32
C LEU A 192 6.05 72.67 -51.24
N ALA A 193 6.56 73.85 -51.61
CA ALA A 193 6.59 75.00 -50.69
C ALA A 193 5.17 75.50 -50.39
N SER A 194 4.28 75.46 -51.38
CA SER A 194 2.84 75.66 -51.24
C SER A 194 2.07 75.06 -52.42
N ASN A 195 0.75 75.19 -52.37
CA ASN A 195 -0.15 74.71 -53.43
C ASN A 195 -0.28 75.69 -54.61
N TYR A 196 0.26 76.91 -54.54
CA TYR A 196 0.11 77.93 -55.59
C TYR A 196 0.94 77.64 -56.84
N GLU A 197 0.34 77.79 -58.03
CA GLU A 197 1.03 77.68 -59.33
C GLU A 197 2.27 78.60 -59.36
N GLY A 198 3.42 78.04 -59.75
CA GLY A 198 4.72 78.73 -59.76
C GLY A 198 5.56 78.65 -58.48
N ASP A 199 5.07 78.07 -57.37
CA ASP A 199 5.87 77.95 -56.16
C ASP A 199 6.96 76.86 -56.26
N ASN A 200 7.93 76.88 -55.36
CA ASN A 200 9.09 76.00 -55.41
C ASN A 200 8.77 74.58 -54.92
N VAL A 201 9.55 73.63 -55.43
CA VAL A 201 9.59 72.24 -55.00
C VAL A 201 11.01 71.87 -54.58
N ARG A 202 11.14 70.83 -53.77
CA ARG A 202 12.42 70.16 -53.47
C ARG A 202 12.19 68.70 -53.18
N TYR A 203 13.22 67.88 -53.33
CA TYR A 203 13.20 66.53 -52.79
C TYR A 203 13.74 66.50 -51.37
N VAL A 204 13.11 65.66 -50.55
CA VAL A 204 13.63 65.18 -49.27
C VAL A 204 13.85 63.69 -49.42
N TYR A 205 15.08 63.24 -49.19
CA TYR A 205 15.45 61.86 -49.44
C TYR A 205 16.42 61.36 -48.37
N ARG A 206 16.42 60.04 -48.15
CA ARG A 206 17.29 59.39 -47.17
C ARG A 206 18.21 58.43 -47.89
N CYS A 207 19.50 58.65 -47.75
CA CYS A 207 20.54 57.72 -48.21
C CYS A 207 21.03 56.94 -47.00
N CYS A 208 21.22 55.64 -47.16
CA CYS A 208 21.78 54.77 -46.13
C CYS A 208 22.90 53.91 -46.70
N ASN A 209 23.85 53.52 -45.88
CA ASN A 209 24.84 52.49 -46.18
C ASN A 209 24.68 51.36 -45.15
N VAL A 210 24.98 50.15 -45.60
CA VAL A 210 25.15 49.01 -44.70
C VAL A 210 26.63 48.92 -44.37
N ASP A 211 26.97 49.10 -43.11
CA ASP A 211 28.30 48.78 -42.59
C ASP A 211 28.25 47.32 -42.15
N VAL A 212 29.10 46.50 -42.77
CA VAL A 212 29.23 45.05 -42.56
C VAL A 212 30.65 44.77 -42.10
#